data_AF-A0A397CW31-F1
#
_entry.id   AF-A0A397CW31-F1
#
_cell.length_a   1.000
_cell.length_b   1.000
_cell.length_c   1.000
_cell.angle_alpha   90.00
_cell.angle_beta   90.00
_cell.angle_gamma   90.00
#
_symmetry.space_group_name_H-M   'P 1'
#
loop_
_entity.id
_entity.type
_entity.pdbx_description
1 polymer ?
#
loop_
_entity_poly.entity_id
_entity_poly.type
_entity_poly.pdbx_seq_one_letter_code
_entity_poly.pdbx_strand_id
1 'polypeptide(L)'
;MWPQDGMPAIKASPTTGKPLLNFPSFHVLGEKDFMYEDGKAQVEYFSASSRHVYTHDQGHRFPPLPQSKDMYKDIADKVRRVVAAARATDV
;
A
#
# COMPACT_ATOMS: atom_id res chain seq x y z
N MET A 1 -14.77 15.34 -3.59
CA MET A 1 -14.45 15.29 -5.04
C MET A 1 -12.94 15.22 -5.16
N TRP A 2 -12.39 14.21 -5.84
CA TRP A 2 -10.94 14.12 -6.04
C TRP A 2 -10.49 15.27 -6.96
N PRO A 3 -9.29 15.84 -6.78
CA PRO A 3 -8.79 16.89 -7.66
C PRO A 3 -8.79 16.42 -9.12
N GLN A 4 -9.24 17.29 -10.03
CA GLN A 4 -9.15 17.10 -11.48
C GLN A 4 -7.86 17.76 -11.98
N ASP A 5 -6.74 17.41 -11.36
CA ASP A 5 -5.41 17.99 -11.57
C ASP A 5 -4.66 17.40 -12.77
N GLY A 6 -5.38 16.85 -13.76
CA GLY A 6 -4.81 16.20 -14.94
C GLY A 6 -4.47 14.71 -14.75
N MET A 7 -4.81 14.13 -13.60
CA MET A 7 -4.70 12.69 -13.40
C MET A 7 -5.62 11.92 -14.37
N PRO A 8 -5.16 10.79 -14.94
CA PRO A 8 -5.97 9.96 -15.84
C PRO A 8 -7.29 9.55 -15.18
N ALA A 9 -8.33 9.35 -15.99
CA ALA A 9 -9.62 8.87 -15.49
C ALA A 9 -9.45 7.55 -14.73
N ILE A 10 -9.61 7.59 -13.41
CA ILE A 10 -9.48 6.43 -12.55
C ILE A 10 -10.78 5.64 -12.63
N LYS A 11 -10.70 4.40 -13.12
CA LYS A 11 -11.85 3.49 -13.15
C LYS A 11 -12.26 3.15 -11.71
N ALA A 12 -13.55 3.10 -11.45
CA ALA A 12 -14.04 2.58 -10.17
C ALA A 12 -13.89 1.05 -10.11
N SER A 13 -13.57 0.53 -8.93
CA SER A 13 -13.67 -0.88 -8.60
C SER A 13 -15.13 -1.32 -8.67
N PRO A 14 -15.47 -2.38 -9.41
CA PRO A 14 -16.84 -2.90 -9.47
C PRO A 14 -17.31 -3.49 -8.13
N THR A 15 -16.39 -3.84 -7.23
CA THR A 15 -16.70 -4.44 -5.93
C THR A 15 -16.98 -3.39 -4.85
N THR A 16 -16.22 -2.29 -4.83
CA THR A 16 -16.29 -1.29 -3.75
C THR A 16 -16.87 0.05 -4.20
N GLY A 17 -17.04 0.27 -5.51
CA GLY A 17 -17.43 1.57 -6.08
C GLY A 17 -16.38 2.67 -5.93
N LYS A 18 -15.24 2.38 -5.28
CA LYS A 18 -14.14 3.33 -5.06
C LYS A 18 -13.21 3.39 -6.29
N PRO A 19 -12.54 4.51 -6.56
CA PRO A 19 -11.42 4.57 -7.50
C PRO A 19 -10.45 3.39 -7.32
N LEU A 20 -10.09 2.74 -8.42
CA LEU A 20 -9.16 1.60 -8.45
C LEU A 20 -7.78 2.06 -8.96
N LEU A 21 -6.85 2.19 -8.03
CA LEU A 21 -5.45 2.52 -8.27
C LEU A 21 -4.69 1.24 -8.61
N ASN A 22 -4.17 1.17 -9.85
CA ASN A 22 -3.42 0.01 -10.35
C ASN A 22 -1.93 0.33 -10.48
N PHE A 23 -1.32 0.78 -9.40
CA PHE A 23 0.13 0.90 -9.27
C PHE A 23 0.57 0.33 -7.92
N PRO A 24 1.87 -0.04 -7.77
CA PRO A 24 2.36 -0.65 -6.56
C PRO A 24 2.15 0.24 -5.32
N SER A 25 1.65 -0.34 -4.23
CA SER A 25 1.52 0.36 -2.95
C SER A 25 1.98 -0.51 -1.79
N PHE A 26 2.55 0.12 -0.77
CA PHE A 26 3.03 -0.55 0.43
C PHE A 26 2.40 0.13 1.64
N HIS A 27 1.62 -0.64 2.41
CA HIS A 27 0.90 -0.17 3.59
C HIS A 27 1.45 -0.88 4.82
N VAL A 28 1.86 -0.11 5.82
CA VAL A 28 2.31 -0.63 7.12
C VAL A 28 1.33 -0.09 8.16
N LEU A 29 0.60 -1.00 8.81
CA LEU A 29 -0.52 -0.67 9.68
C LEU A 29 -0.30 -1.21 11.10
N GLY A 30 -0.54 -0.38 12.11
CA GLY A 30 -0.58 -0.81 13.51
C GLY A 30 -1.98 -1.26 13.90
N GLU A 31 -2.15 -2.47 14.43
CA GLU A 31 -3.45 -3.02 14.83
C GLU A 31 -4.08 -2.29 16.02
N LYS A 32 -3.26 -1.60 16.82
CA LYS A 32 -3.73 -0.75 17.95
C LYS A 32 -3.73 0.74 17.56
N ASP A 33 -3.51 1.05 16.29
CA ASP A 33 -3.58 2.42 15.78
C ASP A 33 -5.04 2.89 15.76
N PHE A 34 -5.30 4.09 16.25
CA PHE A 34 -6.64 4.68 16.19
C PHE A 34 -7.09 4.93 14.74
N MET A 35 -6.16 4.96 13.79
CA MET A 35 -6.41 5.04 12.34
C MET A 35 -6.45 3.68 11.64
N TYR A 36 -6.43 2.54 12.34
CA TYR A 36 -6.30 1.22 11.72
C TYR A 36 -7.41 0.93 10.68
N GLU A 37 -8.67 1.25 11.02
CA GLU A 37 -9.81 1.08 10.12
C GLU A 37 -9.72 2.00 8.89
N ASP A 38 -9.30 3.26 9.08
CA ASP A 38 -9.07 4.20 7.99
C ASP A 38 -7.94 3.72 7.07
N GLY A 39 -6.87 3.16 7.63
CA GLY A 39 -5.78 2.53 6.91
C GLY A 39 -6.25 1.38 6.03
N LYS A 40 -7.12 0.49 6.56
CA LYS A 40 -7.76 -0.57 5.75
C LYS A 40 -8.63 0.02 4.65
N ALA A 41 -9.41 1.06 4.94
CA ALA A 41 -10.22 1.73 3.93
C ALA A 41 -9.37 2.37 2.81
N GLN A 42 -8.15 2.83 3.11
CA GLN A 42 -7.18 3.31 2.12
C GLN A 42 -6.61 2.18 1.26
N VAL A 43 -6.30 1.01 1.86
CA VAL A 43 -5.82 -0.19 1.13
C VAL A 43 -6.82 -0.62 0.04
N GLU A 44 -8.12 -0.41 0.26
CA GLU A 44 -9.17 -0.78 -0.70
C GLU A 44 -9.20 0.04 -1.99
N TYR A 45 -8.55 1.19 -2.03
CA TYR A 45 -8.39 1.96 -3.27
C TYR A 45 -7.38 1.31 -4.22
N PHE A 46 -6.50 0.44 -3.72
CA PHE A 46 -5.46 -0.20 -4.52
C PHE A 46 -5.90 -1.59 -4.99
N SER A 47 -5.50 -1.96 -6.21
CA SER A 47 -5.75 -3.29 -6.75
C SER A 47 -5.14 -4.38 -5.86
N ALA A 48 -5.82 -5.52 -5.74
CA ALA A 48 -5.32 -6.64 -4.95
C ALA A 48 -3.97 -7.18 -5.47
N SER A 49 -3.71 -7.06 -6.78
CA SER A 49 -2.47 -7.47 -7.43
C SER A 49 -1.30 -6.51 -7.22
N SER A 50 -1.56 -5.25 -6.86
CA SER A 50 -0.51 -4.22 -6.74
C SER A 50 -0.25 -3.75 -5.31
N ARG A 51 -1.17 -4.04 -4.37
CA ARG A 51 -1.02 -3.63 -2.97
C ARG A 51 -0.25 -4.66 -2.15
N HIS A 52 0.56 -4.17 -1.23
CA HIS A 52 1.26 -4.95 -0.23
C HIS A 52 0.91 -4.41 1.16
N VAL A 53 0.43 -5.27 2.05
CA VAL A 53 -0.03 -4.87 3.39
C VAL A 53 0.76 -5.62 4.44
N TYR A 54 1.26 -4.88 5.43
CA TYR A 54 1.99 -5.40 6.58
C TYR A 54 1.32 -4.87 7.83
N THR A 55 0.94 -5.75 8.75
CA THR A 55 0.35 -5.37 10.04
C THR A 55 1.31 -5.67 11.18
N HIS A 56 1.28 -4.84 12.22
CA HIS A 56 2.01 -5.08 13.47
C HIS A 56 1.13 -4.75 14.67
N ASP A 57 1.44 -5.32 15.82
CA ASP A 57 0.58 -5.31 17.02
C ASP A 57 0.67 -4.02 17.87
N GLN A 58 1.19 -2.92 17.31
CA GLN A 58 1.42 -1.65 18.03
C GLN A 58 0.46 -0.55 17.56
N GLY A 59 0.54 0.62 18.20
CA GLY A 59 -0.25 1.81 17.84
C GLY A 59 0.27 2.59 16.63
N HIS A 60 -0.02 3.89 16.59
CA HIS A 60 0.35 4.81 15.51
C HIS A 60 1.87 5.09 15.45
N ARG A 61 2.64 4.12 14.95
CA ARG A 61 4.11 4.15 14.85
C ARG A 61 4.57 3.10 13.87
N PHE A 62 5.82 3.21 13.43
CA PHE A 62 6.46 2.12 12.70
C PHE A 62 6.71 0.88 13.58
N PRO A 63 6.77 -0.32 12.98
CA PRO A 63 7.09 -1.56 13.68
C PRO A 63 8.41 -1.47 14.46
N PRO A 64 8.44 -1.81 15.76
CA PRO A 64 9.66 -1.70 16.57
C PRO A 64 10.76 -2.65 16.12
N LEU A 65 12.00 -2.19 16.27
CA LEU A 65 13.19 -3.03 16.26
C LEU A 65 13.54 -3.48 17.70
N PRO A 66 14.10 -4.69 17.87
CA PRO A 66 14.52 -5.63 16.81
C PRO A 66 13.42 -6.57 16.30
N GLN A 67 12.23 -6.57 16.92
CA GLN A 67 11.18 -7.57 16.68
C GLN A 67 10.70 -7.62 15.23
N SER A 68 10.76 -6.48 14.54
CA SER A 68 10.24 -6.34 13.17
C SER A 68 11.32 -6.39 12.09
N LYS A 69 12.54 -6.84 12.40
CA LYS A 69 13.65 -6.90 11.42
C LYS A 69 13.28 -7.67 10.16
N ASP A 70 12.61 -8.82 10.31
CA ASP A 70 12.24 -9.66 9.17
C ASP A 70 11.17 -8.99 8.29
N MET A 71 10.22 -8.28 8.91
CA MET A 71 9.24 -7.47 8.19
C MET A 71 9.93 -6.38 7.36
N TYR A 72 10.86 -5.63 7.95
CA TYR A 72 11.63 -4.62 7.23
C TYR A 72 12.44 -5.21 6.08
N LYS A 73 13.04 -6.39 6.28
CA LYS A 73 13.76 -7.10 5.24
C LYS A 73 12.84 -7.48 4.08
N ASP A 74 11.68 -8.06 4.37
CA ASP A 74 10.70 -8.43 3.33
C ASP A 74 10.18 -7.21 2.56
N ILE A 75 9.85 -6.12 3.27
CA ILE A 75 9.46 -4.84 2.64
C ILE A 75 10.55 -4.35 1.69
N ALA A 76 11.80 -4.28 2.16
CA ALA A 76 12.91 -3.79 1.36
C ALA A 76 13.16 -4.67 0.11
N ASP A 77 13.10 -6.00 0.27
CA ASP A 77 13.29 -6.93 -0.83
C ASP A 77 12.16 -6.82 -1.88
N LYS A 78 10.90 -6.65 -1.47
CA LYS A 78 9.78 -6.43 -2.41
C LYS A 78 9.86 -5.07 -3.09
N VAL A 79 10.18 -3.99 -2.37
CA VAL A 79 10.37 -2.66 -2.98
C VAL A 79 11.44 -2.72 -4.06
N ARG A 80 12.59 -3.37 -3.81
CA ARG A 80 13.64 -3.54 -4.82
C ARG A 80 13.15 -4.27 -6.07
N ARG A 81 12.39 -5.35 -5.90
CA ARG A 81 11.83 -6.12 -7.03
C ARG A 81 10.84 -5.29 -7.86
N VAL A 82 9.94 -4.56 -7.19
CA VAL A 82 8.98 -3.68 -7.85
C VAL A 82 9.68 -2.58 -8.65
N VAL A 83 10.67 -1.92 -8.05
CA VAL A 83 11.45 -0.88 -8.74
C VAL A 83 12.25 -1.46 -9.91
N ALA A 84 12.85 -2.64 -9.74
CA ALA A 84 13.57 -3.30 -10.83
C ALA A 84 12.64 -3.67 -12.00
N ALA A 85 11.43 -4.17 -11.71
CA ALA A 85 10.44 -4.50 -12.74
C ALA A 85 9.98 -3.25 -13.50
N ALA A 86 9.71 -2.14 -12.79
CA ALA A 86 9.32 -0.87 -13.43
C ALA A 86 10.40 -0.34 -14.39
N ARG A 87 11.68 -0.46 -14.03
CA ARG A 87 12.80 -0.06 -14.90
C ARG A 87 12.94 -0.93 -16.15
N ALA A 88 12.49 -2.18 -16.09
CA ALA A 88 12.56 -3.10 -17.22
C ALA A 88 11.46 -2.87 -18.26
N THR A 89 10.37 -2.20 -17.89
CA THR A 89 9.25 -1.86 -18.78
C THR A 89 9.42 -0.53 -19.52
N ASP A 90 10.43 0.27 -19.18
CA ASP A 90 10.77 1.55 -19.82
C ASP A 90 11.72 1.40 -21.04
N VAL A 91 11.83 0.18 -21.62
CA VAL A 91 12.67 -0.15 -22.79
C VAL A 91 11.82 -0.50 -24.00
#